data_AF-A0A2V3I202-F1
#
_entry.id   AF-A0A2V3I202-F1
#
_cell.length_a   1.000
_cell.length_b   1.000
_cell.length_c   1.000
_cell.angle_alpha   90.00
_cell.angle_beta   90.00
_cell.angle_gamma   90.00
#
_symmetry.space_group_name_H-M   'P 1'
#
loop_
_entity.id
_entity.type
_entity.pdbx_description
1 polymer ?
#
loop_
_entity_poly.entity_id
_entity_poly.type
_entity_poly.pdbx_seq_one_letter_code
_entity_poly.pdbx_strand_id
1 'polypeptide(L)'
;MSQDDPPSSLDEEGRASIARMFSGCAEVVGVDHVASVIAGGSTHSGDSQLVAYIGLEPSGKAHLAYILLADTIRNMLDEGVNVIIL
;
A
#
# COMPACT_ATOMS: atom_id res chain seq x y z
N MET A 1 -14.38 8.37 -19.66
CA MET A 1 -13.45 8.35 -18.52
C MET A 1 -13.37 9.79 -18.06
N SER A 2 -13.92 10.10 -16.88
CA SER A 2 -14.10 11.46 -16.39
C SER A 2 -12.76 11.99 -15.87
N GLN A 3 -12.49 13.29 -16.00
CA GLN A 3 -11.20 13.93 -15.70
C GLN A 3 -10.84 14.01 -14.20
N ASP A 4 -11.55 13.29 -13.32
CA ASP A 4 -11.43 13.35 -11.87
C ASP A 4 -11.02 12.00 -11.25
N ASP A 5 -10.13 11.24 -11.91
CA ASP A 5 -9.54 10.02 -11.33
C ASP A 5 -8.27 10.40 -10.54
N PRO A 6 -8.22 10.28 -9.19
CA PRO A 6 -7.04 10.63 -8.38
C PRO A 6 -5.71 9.99 -8.80
N PRO A 7 -5.66 8.78 -9.39
CA PRO A 7 -4.42 8.22 -9.92
C PRO A 7 -3.90 8.96 -11.16
N SER A 8 -4.78 9.64 -11.90
CA SER A 8 -4.43 10.37 -13.12
C SER A 8 -3.82 11.75 -12.86
N SER A 9 -3.98 12.27 -11.63
CA SER A 9 -3.38 13.55 -11.20
C SER A 9 -1.98 13.39 -10.59
N LEU A 10 -1.51 12.16 -10.38
CA LEU A 10 -0.16 11.86 -9.91
C LEU A 10 0.88 12.01 -11.03
N ASP A 11 2.07 12.45 -10.66
CA ASP A 11 3.24 12.41 -11.54
C ASP A 11 3.70 10.96 -11.80
N GLU A 12 4.73 10.79 -12.62
CA GLU A 12 5.26 9.45 -12.91
C GLU A 12 5.80 8.76 -11.66
N GLU A 13 6.41 9.51 -10.74
CA GLU A 13 6.99 8.94 -9.53
C GLU A 13 5.90 8.45 -8.55
N GLY A 14 4.83 9.22 -8.35
CA GLY A 14 3.71 8.81 -7.51
C GLY A 14 3.01 7.55 -8.03
N ARG A 15 2.84 7.44 -9.35
CA ARG A 15 2.27 6.22 -9.98
C ARG A 15 3.22 5.03 -9.87
N ALA A 16 4.52 5.25 -10.07
CA ALA A 16 5.53 4.21 -9.90
C ALA A 16 5.62 3.74 -8.45
N SER A 17 5.52 4.64 -7.47
CA SER A 17 5.49 4.34 -6.04
C SER A 17 4.33 3.41 -5.70
N ILE A 18 3.10 3.73 -6.11
CA ILE A 18 1.92 2.86 -5.93
C ILE A 18 2.15 1.48 -6.56
N ALA A 19 2.68 1.44 -7.78
CA ALA A 19 2.93 0.18 -8.48
C ALA A 19 3.97 -0.69 -7.74
N ARG A 20 5.01 -0.08 -7.16
CA ARG A 20 6.03 -0.78 -6.36
C ARG A 20 5.42 -1.30 -5.05
N MET A 21 4.71 -0.45 -4.29
CA MET A 21 4.05 -0.79 -3.02
C MET A 21 3.23 -2.08 -3.12
N PHE A 22 2.42 -2.21 -4.18
CA PHE A 22 1.41 -3.28 -4.30
C PHE A 22 1.74 -4.32 -5.37
N SER A 23 2.98 -4.38 -5.85
CA SER A 23 3.42 -5.34 -6.88
C SER A 23 3.19 -6.80 -6.52
N GLY A 24 3.20 -7.14 -5.23
CA GLY A 24 2.90 -8.48 -4.71
C GLY A 24 1.42 -8.75 -4.40
N CYS A 25 0.52 -7.79 -4.66
CA CYS A 25 -0.92 -7.94 -4.44
C CYS A 25 -1.60 -8.49 -5.71
N ALA A 26 -2.51 -9.45 -5.54
CA ALA A 26 -3.34 -9.93 -6.65
C ALA A 26 -4.40 -8.89 -7.07
N GLU A 27 -4.85 -8.05 -6.14
CA GLU A 27 -5.85 -7.00 -6.34
C GLU A 27 -5.55 -5.82 -5.39
N VAL A 28 -5.81 -4.60 -5.87
CA VAL A 28 -5.76 -3.38 -5.05
C VAL A 28 -7.12 -2.71 -5.15
N VAL A 29 -7.84 -2.65 -4.02
CA VAL A 29 -9.15 -2.02 -3.92
C VAL A 29 -9.00 -0.64 -3.28
N GLY A 30 -9.61 0.38 -3.89
CA GLY A 30 -9.58 1.76 -3.36
C GLY A 30 -8.23 2.47 -3.56
N VAL A 31 -7.51 2.16 -4.64
CA VAL A 31 -6.21 2.79 -4.98
C VAL A 31 -6.30 4.32 -5.03
N ASP A 32 -7.46 4.87 -5.37
CA ASP A 32 -7.73 6.31 -5.40
C ASP A 32 -7.46 6.99 -4.06
N HIS A 33 -7.74 6.31 -2.94
CA HIS A 33 -7.43 6.85 -1.61
C HIS A 33 -5.91 6.94 -1.40
N VAL A 34 -5.18 5.89 -1.76
CA VAL A 34 -3.70 5.88 -1.68
C VAL A 34 -3.12 6.97 -2.57
N ALA A 35 -3.62 7.11 -3.79
CA ALA A 35 -3.22 8.17 -4.71
C ALA A 35 -3.49 9.57 -4.13
N SER A 36 -4.63 9.77 -3.48
CA SER A 36 -4.95 11.05 -2.84
C SER A 36 -3.98 11.41 -1.70
N VAL A 37 -3.53 10.44 -0.92
CA VAL A 37 -2.56 10.65 0.18
C VAL A 37 -1.18 10.94 -0.40
N ILE A 38 -0.75 10.21 -1.43
CA ILE A 38 0.54 10.45 -2.12
C ILE A 38 0.56 11.84 -2.79
N ALA A 39 -0.59 12.31 -3.29
CA ALA A 39 -0.75 13.67 -3.82
C ALA A 39 -0.71 14.78 -2.75
N GLY A 40 -0.47 14.45 -1.47
CA GLY A 40 -0.41 15.39 -0.36
C GLY A 40 -1.72 15.55 0.41
N GLY A 41 -2.72 14.71 0.14
CA GLY A 41 -3.94 14.62 0.96
C GLY A 41 -3.67 14.02 2.34
N SER A 42 -4.62 14.20 3.25
CA SER A 42 -4.52 13.66 4.61
C SER A 42 -5.04 12.23 4.71
N THR A 43 -4.39 11.43 5.56
CA THR A 43 -4.90 10.14 6.03
C THR A 43 -6.02 10.34 7.04
N HIS A 44 -6.66 9.23 7.43
CA HIS A 44 -7.65 9.24 8.53
C HIS A 44 -7.06 9.76 9.85
N SER A 45 -5.75 9.63 10.06
CA SER A 45 -5.06 10.13 11.26
C SER A 45 -4.80 11.64 11.22
N GLY A 46 -5.12 12.31 10.11
CA GLY A 46 -4.86 13.74 9.92
C GLY A 46 -3.41 14.09 9.56
N ASP A 47 -2.58 13.07 9.30
CA ASP A 47 -1.21 13.20 8.81
C ASP A 47 -1.11 12.74 7.34
N SER A 48 0.10 12.64 6.79
CA SER A 48 0.36 12.11 5.44
C SER A 48 0.93 10.68 5.46
N GLN A 49 0.89 9.99 6.61
CA GLN A 49 1.55 8.70 6.80
C GLN A 49 0.58 7.56 6.49
N LEU A 50 0.84 6.84 5.39
CA LEU A 50 0.12 5.59 5.14
C LEU A 50 0.48 4.56 6.20
N VAL A 51 -0.55 3.94 6.77
CA VAL A 51 -0.43 2.85 7.75
C VAL A 51 -1.24 1.66 7.25
N ALA A 52 -0.57 0.52 7.10
CA ALA A 52 -1.16 -0.76 6.74
C ALA A 52 -1.13 -1.73 7.93
N TYR A 53 -2.02 -2.71 7.93
CA TYR A 53 -1.99 -3.80 8.89
C TYR A 53 -2.15 -5.14 8.19
N ILE A 54 -1.53 -6.17 8.75
CA ILE A 54 -1.60 -7.55 8.29
C ILE A 54 -1.94 -8.43 9.48
N GLY A 55 -3.06 -9.12 9.41
CA GLY A 55 -3.49 -10.08 10.43
C GLY A 55 -2.92 -11.47 10.15
N LEU A 56 -2.25 -12.07 11.12
CA LEU A 56 -1.69 -13.41 11.07
C LEU A 56 -2.20 -14.23 12.25
N GLU A 57 -3.09 -15.18 11.99
CA GLU A 57 -3.59 -16.07 13.04
C GLU A 57 -2.52 -17.10 13.44
N PRO A 58 -2.15 -17.22 14.74
CA PRO A 58 -1.24 -18.26 15.22
C PRO A 58 -1.89 -19.66 15.17
N SER A 59 -1.91 -20.29 14.00
CA SER A 59 -2.63 -21.54 13.73
C SER A 59 -1.71 -22.75 13.48
N GLY A 60 -0.39 -22.59 13.64
CA GLY A 60 0.59 -23.66 13.44
C GLY A 60 1.92 -23.15 12.92
N LYS A 61 2.58 -23.95 12.07
CA LYS A 61 3.83 -23.54 11.43
C LYS A 61 3.55 -22.57 10.30
N ALA A 62 4.33 -21.49 10.21
CA ALA A 62 4.28 -20.58 9.09
C ALA A 62 4.61 -21.31 7.79
N HIS A 63 3.81 -21.08 6.75
CA HIS A 63 4.00 -21.68 5.44
C HIS A 63 5.06 -20.91 4.64
N LEU A 64 5.66 -21.56 3.64
CA LEU A 64 6.64 -20.89 2.75
C LEU A 64 6.06 -19.63 2.07
N ALA A 65 4.74 -19.58 1.88
CA ALA A 65 4.02 -18.42 1.34
C ALA A 65 4.23 -17.13 2.17
N TYR A 66 4.61 -17.24 3.45
CA TYR A 66 4.95 -16.07 4.27
C TYR A 66 6.17 -15.31 3.72
N ILE A 67 7.01 -15.94 2.90
CA ILE A 67 8.11 -15.26 2.21
C ILE A 67 7.56 -14.28 1.16
N LEU A 68 6.50 -14.66 0.43
CA LEU A 68 5.85 -13.76 -0.54
C LEU A 68 5.20 -12.58 0.18
N LEU A 69 4.56 -12.84 1.32
CA LEU A 69 4.00 -11.79 2.16
C LEU A 69 5.09 -10.84 2.69
N ALA A 70 6.24 -11.38 3.11
CA ALA A 70 7.38 -10.59 3.55
C ALA A 70 7.97 -9.70 2.43
N ASP A 71 7.92 -10.16 1.19
CA ASP A 71 8.36 -9.38 0.02
C ASP A 71 7.41 -8.20 -0.24
N THR A 72 6.10 -8.44 -0.21
CA THR A 72 5.10 -7.36 -0.29
C THR A 72 5.23 -6.35 0.86
N ILE A 73 5.46 -6.82 2.08
CA ILE A 73 5.71 -5.95 3.24
C ILE A 73 6.94 -5.07 3.00
N ARG A 74 8.02 -5.65 2.47
CA ARG A 74 9.25 -4.91 2.15
C ARG A 74 8.98 -3.82 1.13
N ASN A 75 8.25 -4.13 0.05
CA ASN A 75 7.90 -3.13 -0.96
C ASN A 75 7.09 -1.96 -0.36
N MET A 76 6.17 -2.24 0.57
CA MET A 76 5.44 -1.20 1.28
C MET A 76 6.36 -0.34 2.16
N LEU A 77 7.26 -0.97 2.92
CA LEU A 77 8.22 -0.27 3.79
C LEU A 77 9.21 0.59 3.00
N ASP A 78 9.68 0.10 1.86
CA ASP A 78 10.62 0.81 0.99
C ASP A 78 9.99 2.08 0.39
N GLU A 79 8.67 2.10 0.21
CA GLU A 79 7.89 3.27 -0.21
C GLU A 79 7.36 4.10 0.98
N GLY A 80 7.82 3.81 2.20
CA GLY A 80 7.54 4.60 3.39
C GLY A 80 6.22 4.32 4.09
N VAL A 81 5.55 3.20 3.79
CA VAL A 81 4.33 2.79 4.50
C VAL A 81 4.68 2.14 5.85
N ASN A 82 3.99 2.54 6.92
CA ASN A 82 4.12 1.88 8.22
C ASN A 82 3.26 0.62 8.26
N VAL A 83 3.87 -0.54 8.52
CA VAL A 83 3.15 -1.83 8.52
C VAL A 83 3.07 -2.40 9.94
N ILE A 84 1.85 -2.70 10.39
CA ILE A 84 1.57 -3.36 11.68
C ILE A 84 1.29 -4.84 11.42
N ILE A 85 1.91 -5.72 12.22
CA ILE A 85 1.61 -7.16 12.23
C ILE A 85 0.71 -7.45 13.44
N LEU A 86 -0.48 -7.97 13.19
CA LEU A 86 -1.52 -8.27 14.19
C LEU A 86 -1.71 -9.78 14.39
#